data_AF-A0A8T0XB64-F1
#
_entry.id   AF-A0A8T0XB64-F1
#
_cell.length_a   1.000
_cell.length_b   1.000
_cell.length_c   1.000
_cell.angle_alpha   90.00
_cell.angle_beta   90.00
_cell.angle_gamma   90.00
#
_symmetry.space_group_name_H-M   'P 1'
#
loop_
_entity.id
_entity.type
_entity.pdbx_description
1 polymer ?
#
loop_
_entity_poly.entity_id
_entity_poly.type
_entity_poly.pdbx_seq_one_letter_code
_entity_poly.pdbx_strand_id
1 'polypeptide(L)'
;MACKVTAFVASVLLLALVFVSYDAGVEAWCLQYAAPDPNACHKNRGLDQCRDKCLAVGQGFVGGACLKNPDGTIGDCVCLKCADQPPPENVEH
;
A
#
# COMPACT_ATOMS: atom_id res chain seq x y z
N MET A 1 -23.39 21.42 -11.50
CA MET A 1 -24.50 21.06 -12.41
C MET A 1 -24.09 19.81 -13.18
N ALA A 2 -25.06 18.90 -13.37
CA ALA A 2 -25.02 17.65 -14.16
C ALA A 2 -24.12 16.49 -13.65
N CYS A 3 -24.70 15.66 -12.77
CA CYS A 3 -24.28 14.27 -12.61
C CYS A 3 -24.53 13.51 -13.92
N LYS A 4 -23.51 12.84 -14.46
CA LYS A 4 -23.68 11.87 -15.54
C LYS A 4 -22.96 10.58 -15.13
N VAL A 5 -23.73 9.70 -14.50
CA VAL A 5 -23.36 8.31 -14.21
C VAL A 5 -23.63 7.53 -15.50
N THR A 6 -22.59 7.09 -16.19
CA THR A 6 -22.73 6.06 -17.24
C THR A 6 -22.26 4.74 -16.67
N ALA A 7 -23.23 3.91 -16.31
CA ALA A 7 -23.03 2.51 -15.97
C ALA A 7 -22.65 1.72 -17.24
N PHE A 8 -21.54 1.00 -17.20
CA PHE A 8 -21.28 -0.14 -18.07
C PHE A 8 -21.03 -1.38 -17.20
N VAL A 9 -21.60 -2.47 -17.68
CA VAL A 9 -21.97 -3.69 -16.96
C VAL A 9 -20.82 -4.70 -16.95
N ALA A 10 -20.56 -5.24 -15.76
CA ALA A 10 -20.03 -6.56 -15.40
C ALA A 10 -19.12 -7.32 -16.39
N SER A 11 -17.85 -7.48 -15.99
CA SER A 11 -17.08 -8.72 -16.16
C SER A 11 -16.05 -8.86 -15.04
N VAL A 12 -16.47 -9.59 -14.01
CA VAL A 12 -15.74 -10.66 -13.31
C VAL A 12 -14.22 -10.49 -13.05
N LEU A 13 -13.90 -10.44 -11.76
CA LEU A 13 -12.65 -10.86 -11.09
C LEU A 13 -11.36 -10.10 -11.42
N LEU A 14 -11.00 -9.16 -10.56
CA LEU A 14 -9.87 -9.30 -9.63
C LEU A 14 -9.83 -8.09 -8.70
N LEU A 15 -10.06 -8.34 -7.41
CA LEU A 15 -9.98 -7.37 -6.32
C LEU A 15 -8.53 -6.95 -6.08
N ALA A 16 -7.92 -6.22 -7.01
CA ALA A 16 -6.84 -5.32 -6.67
C ALA A 16 -7.50 -4.03 -6.16
N LEU A 17 -7.69 -3.94 -4.84
CA LEU A 17 -8.15 -2.72 -4.19
C LEU A 17 -7.07 -1.65 -4.35
N VAL A 18 -7.07 -0.97 -5.49
CA VAL A 18 -6.35 0.29 -5.69
C VAL A 18 -7.13 1.32 -4.89
N PHE A 19 -6.75 1.51 -3.63
CA PHE A 19 -7.26 2.61 -2.83
C PHE A 19 -6.68 3.92 -3.40
N VAL A 20 -7.37 4.48 -4.41
CA VAL A 20 -7.14 5.87 -4.84
C VAL A 20 -7.73 6.77 -3.76
N SER A 21 -6.96 7.03 -2.72
CA SER A 21 -7.25 8.10 -1.77
C SER A 21 -6.94 9.44 -2.44
N TYR A 22 -7.97 9.99 -3.08
CA TYR A 22 -7.97 11.34 -3.67
C TYR A 22 -8.08 12.37 -2.53
N ASP A 23 -6.94 12.78 -1.97
CA ASP A 23 -6.90 13.94 -1.07
C ASP A 23 -5.63 14.77 -1.35
N ALA A 24 -5.86 15.94 -1.95
CA ALA A 24 -5.04 17.15 -1.94
C ALA A 24 -3.52 17.03 -2.18
N GLY A 25 -3.12 17.18 -3.45
CA GLY A 25 -1.84 17.80 -3.85
C GLY A 25 -0.63 16.88 -3.81
N VAL A 26 -0.01 16.68 -4.98
CA VAL A 26 1.08 15.73 -5.29
C VAL A 26 0.70 14.26 -5.08
N GLU A 27 0.34 13.58 -6.19
CA GLU A 27 0.20 12.11 -6.21
C GLU A 27 1.58 11.47 -6.06
N ALA A 28 2.09 11.42 -4.82
CA ALA A 28 3.24 10.60 -4.47
C ALA A 28 2.78 9.14 -4.49
N TRP A 29 3.28 8.38 -5.46
CA TRP A 29 2.98 6.97 -5.63
C TRP A 29 3.77 6.18 -4.60
N CYS A 30 3.14 5.81 -3.50
CA CYS A 30 3.77 4.97 -2.49
C CYS A 30 3.57 3.50 -2.83
N LEU A 31 4.66 2.87 -3.25
CA LEU A 31 4.74 1.44 -3.52
C LEU A 31 5.00 0.67 -2.24
N GLN A 32 4.38 -0.50 -2.15
CA GLN A 32 4.49 -1.42 -1.03
C GLN A 32 5.49 -2.52 -1.38
N TYR A 33 6.44 -2.75 -0.49
CA TYR A 33 7.46 -3.79 -0.61
C TYR A 33 7.37 -4.72 0.60
N ALA A 34 7.74 -5.99 0.43
CA ALA A 34 7.81 -6.92 1.55
C ALA A 34 8.78 -6.40 2.63
N ALA A 35 8.32 -6.36 3.87
CA ALA A 35 9.17 -5.96 4.98
C ALA A 35 10.17 -7.07 5.34
N PRO A 36 11.34 -6.71 5.93
CA PRO A 36 12.30 -7.71 6.41
C PRO A 36 11.75 -8.56 7.57
N ASP A 37 10.71 -8.09 8.27
CA ASP A 37 9.98 -8.84 9.29
C ASP A 37 8.47 -8.63 9.08
N PRO A 38 7.80 -9.47 8.26
CA PRO A 38 6.37 -9.33 7.98
C PRO A 38 5.53 -9.45 9.26
N ASN A 39 6.03 -10.19 10.26
CA ASN A 39 5.34 -10.39 11.53
C ASN A 39 5.52 -9.23 12.52
N ALA A 40 6.21 -8.15 12.16
CA ALA A 40 6.43 -7.01 13.06
C ALA A 40 5.12 -6.43 13.59
N CYS A 41 4.07 -6.39 12.77
CA CYS A 41 2.76 -5.85 13.13
C CYS A 41 2.02 -6.66 14.21
N HIS A 42 2.35 -7.94 14.38
CA HIS A 42 1.75 -8.80 15.42
C HIS A 42 2.40 -8.63 16.80
N LYS A 43 3.45 -7.80 16.92
CA LYS A 43 4.17 -7.58 18.17
C LYS A 43 3.64 -6.34 18.90
N ASN A 44 3.98 -6.22 20.18
CA ASN A 44 3.76 -4.98 20.92
C ASN A 44 4.48 -3.82 20.23
N ARG A 45 3.77 -2.70 20.04
CA ARG A 45 4.22 -1.56 19.21
C ARG A 45 4.55 -1.98 17.77
N GLY A 46 3.73 -2.86 17.20
CA GLY A 46 4.03 -3.51 15.92
C GLY A 46 4.19 -2.54 14.75
N LEU A 47 3.41 -1.47 14.70
CA LEU A 47 3.56 -0.42 13.68
C LEU A 47 4.90 0.32 13.80
N ASP A 48 5.33 0.68 15.03
CA ASP A 48 6.62 1.33 15.24
C ASP A 48 7.78 0.40 14.84
N GLN A 49 7.72 -0.88 15.25
CA GLN A 49 8.72 -1.87 14.84
C GLN A 49 8.75 -2.06 13.33
N CYS A 50 7.58 -2.12 12.69
CA CYS A 50 7.46 -2.22 11.24
C CYS A 50 8.13 -1.02 10.56
N ARG A 51 7.79 0.21 10.99
CA ARG A 51 8.40 1.45 10.49
C ARG A 51 9.91 1.44 10.65
N ASP A 52 10.40 1.21 11.88
CA ASP A 52 11.81 1.35 12.20
C ASP A 52 12.65 0.30 11.46
N LYS A 53 12.13 -0.91 11.29
CA LYS A 53 12.77 -1.95 10.47
C LYS A 53 12.83 -1.56 9.00
N CYS A 54 11.76 -1.03 8.43
CA CYS A 54 11.75 -0.58 7.05
C CYS A 54 12.71 0.59 6.81
N LEU A 55 12.80 1.54 7.75
CA LEU A 55 13.78 2.62 7.71
C LEU A 55 15.22 2.07 7.82
N ALA A 56 15.44 1.07 8.69
CA ALA A 56 16.75 0.46 8.89
C ALA A 56 17.27 -0.33 7.68
N VAL A 57 16.41 -0.84 6.79
CA VAL A 57 16.84 -1.49 5.54
C VAL A 57 17.64 -0.52 4.66
N GLY A 58 17.32 0.78 4.71
CA GLY A 58 18.08 1.81 3.99
C GLY A 58 18.06 1.62 2.48
N GLN A 59 16.93 1.94 1.82
CA GLN A 59 16.80 1.98 0.35
C GLN A 59 15.83 3.06 -0.14
N GLY A 60 15.73 4.16 0.60
CA GLY A 60 14.76 5.22 0.36
C GLY A 60 13.33 4.85 0.78
N PHE A 61 13.18 3.87 1.67
CA PHE A 61 11.90 3.61 2.33
C PHE A 61 11.55 4.80 3.22
N VAL A 62 10.29 5.23 3.17
CA VAL A 62 9.76 6.34 3.98
C VAL A 62 9.13 5.85 5.29
N GLY A 63 8.92 4.54 5.41
CA GLY A 63 8.36 3.92 6.60
C GLY A 63 7.81 2.52 6.32
N GLY A 64 6.93 2.05 7.19
CA GLY A 64 6.22 0.79 7.04
C GLY A 64 4.76 0.92 7.46
N ALA A 65 3.91 0.05 6.91
CA ALA A 65 2.50 -0.03 7.20
C ALA A 65 2.11 -1.46 7.57
N CYS A 66 1.11 -1.59 8.43
CA CYS A 66 0.49 -2.87 8.75
C CYS A 66 -0.75 -3.04 7.88
N LEU A 67 -0.73 -4.04 7.01
CA LEU A 67 -1.92 -4.39 6.24
C LEU A 67 -3.01 -4.90 7.19
N LYS A 68 -4.26 -4.64 6.83
CA LYS A 68 -5.40 -5.28 7.49
C LYS A 68 -5.88 -6.44 6.63
N ASN A 69 -6.04 -7.59 7.25
CA ASN A 69 -6.65 -8.74 6.62
C ASN A 69 -8.15 -8.49 6.40
N PRO A 70 -8.79 -9.18 5.45
CA PRO A 70 -10.22 -9.03 5.16
C PRO A 70 -11.12 -9.42 6.35
N ASP A 71 -10.61 -10.24 7.26
CA ASP A 71 -11.29 -10.62 8.51
C ASP A 71 -11.15 -9.54 9.63
N GLY A 72 -10.49 -8.42 9.34
CA GLY A 72 -10.25 -7.32 10.27
C GLY A 72 -9.07 -7.52 11.22
N THR A 73 -8.35 -8.65 11.10
CA THR A 73 -7.14 -8.88 11.89
C THR A 73 -5.96 -8.04 11.37
N ILE A 74 -4.97 -7.83 12.24
CA ILE A 74 -3.70 -7.23 11.85
C ILE A 74 -3.01 -8.24 10.91
N GLY A 75 -2.64 -7.77 9.72
CA GLY A 75 -1.87 -8.52 8.74
C GLY A 75 -0.41 -8.09 8.73
N ASP A 76 0.26 -8.42 7.63
CA ASP A 76 1.70 -8.29 7.51
C ASP A 76 2.18 -6.84 7.47
N CYS A 77 3.40 -6.66 7.96
CA CYS A 77 4.19 -5.44 7.77
C CYS A 77 4.69 -5.35 6.33
N VAL A 78 4.52 -4.18 5.72
CA VAL A 78 5.07 -3.81 4.41
C VAL A 78 5.86 -2.52 4.51
N CYS A 79 6.96 -2.41 3.75
CA CYS A 79 7.73 -1.19 3.65
C CYS A 79 7.20 -0.29 2.54
N LEU A 80 7.09 0.99 2.83
CA LEU A 80 6.59 2.00 1.91
C LEU A 80 7.75 2.76 1.29
N LYS A 81 7.75 2.86 -0.03
CA LYS A 81 8.66 3.71 -0.78
C LYS A 81 7.85 4.55 -1.73
N CYS A 82 7.92 5.86 -1.55
CA CYS A 82 7.19 6.80 -2.39
C CYS A 82 8.06 7.23 -3.57
N ALA A 83 7.45 7.27 -4.75
CA ALA A 83 8.04 7.71 -5.98
C ALA A 83 7.19 8.85 -6.57
N ASP A 84 7.84 9.79 -7.24
CA ASP A 84 7.17 10.89 -7.93
C ASP A 84 6.45 10.42 -9.21
N GLN A 85 6.77 9.21 -9.70
CA GLN A 85 6.15 8.61 -10.87
C GLN A 85 5.47 7.27 -10.51
N PRO A 86 4.33 6.94 -11.14
CA PRO A 86 3.68 5.66 -10.95
C PRO A 86 4.60 4.50 -11.37
N PRO A 87 4.40 3.29 -10.81
CA PRO A 87 5.10 2.11 -11.31
C PRO A 87 4.81 1.95 -12.82
N PRO A 88 5.80 1.55 -13.63
CA PRO A 88 5.54 1.21 -15.02
C PRO A 88 4.54 0.05 -15.07
N GLU A 89 3.51 0.12 -15.92
CA GLU A 89 2.46 -0.91 -16.07
C GLU A 89 2.98 -2.30 -16.47
N ASN A 90 4.29 -2.45 -16.73
CA ASN A 90 4.90 -3.65 -17.26
C ASN A 90 6.02 -4.16 -16.32
N VAL A 91 5.65 -4.86 -15.25
CA VAL A 91 6.57 -5.77 -14.57
C VAL A 91 5.90 -7.14 -14.53
N GLU A 92 5.88 -7.80 -15.70
CA GLU A 92 5.87 -9.26 -15.74
C GLU A 92 7.23 -9.75 -15.22
N HIS A 93 7.22 -10.59 -14.19
CA HIS A 93 8.34 -11.46 -13.82
C HIS A 93 7.81 -12.77 -13.27
#